data_AF-A0A914CUU5-F1
#
_entry.id   AF-A0A914CUU5-F1
#
_cell.length_a   1.000
_cell.length_b   1.000
_cell.length_c   1.000
_cell.angle_alpha   90.00
_cell.angle_beta   90.00
_cell.angle_gamma   90.00
#
_symmetry.space_group_name_H-M   'P 1'
#
loop_
_entity.id
_entity.type
_entity.pdbx_description
1 polymer ?
#
loop_
_entity_poly.entity_id
_entity_poly.type
_entity_poly.pdbx_seq_one_letter_code
_entity_poly.pdbx_strand_id
1 'polypeptide(L)'
;MVAELVESYAYGLPIDQFWAEFGDVLLQVTRKIHSFETLDQESTQLMSQFESEKQIVPDYFSFRLQLFKLLGGFTDVAERRTKILSPVLIDLYRDEFQPSDNSSQRTEDLTSNRNVEEAPESVEAENVQKPQRYGRKRTSKALQLLLNVFAQFSSAKSVFRESEIREIYEELLLSSEPELQKAALNCVFSYRFKFLTPYRENFENIIDEKKFRDELVRFTIDEQNSVVEEEHRLELMPFLM
;
A
#
# COMPACT_ATOMS: atom_id res chain seq x y z
N MET A 1 -9.96 22.05 12.00
CA MET A 1 -10.20 23.25 11.18
C MET A 1 -10.11 22.99 9.68
N VAL A 2 -8.93 22.72 9.08
CA VAL A 2 -8.85 22.48 7.60
C VAL A 2 -9.52 21.16 7.19
N ALA A 3 -9.32 20.08 7.95
CA ALA A 3 -9.94 18.78 7.63
C ALA A 3 -11.47 18.82 7.70
N GLU A 4 -12.02 19.38 8.78
CA GLU A 4 -13.47 19.57 8.96
C GLU A 4 -14.07 20.48 7.88
N LEU A 5 -13.31 21.48 7.42
CA LEU A 5 -13.74 22.34 6.34
C LEU A 5 -13.84 21.55 5.02
N VAL A 6 -12.80 20.80 4.65
CA VAL A 6 -12.80 19.96 3.45
C VAL A 6 -13.90 18.91 3.50
N GLU A 7 -14.13 18.31 4.66
CA GLU A 7 -15.24 17.38 4.89
C GLU A 7 -16.60 18.06 4.69
N SER A 8 -16.80 19.25 5.26
CA SER A 8 -18.02 20.04 5.05
C SER A 8 -18.23 20.39 3.57
N TYR A 9 -17.17 20.67 2.82
CA TYR A 9 -17.23 20.91 1.38
C TYR A 9 -17.53 19.63 0.59
N ALA A 10 -16.98 18.48 1.00
CA ALA A 10 -17.22 17.19 0.36
C ALA A 10 -18.71 16.79 0.43
N TYR A 11 -19.38 17.08 1.56
CA TYR A 11 -20.82 16.83 1.72
C TYR A 11 -21.70 17.98 1.19
N GLY A 12 -21.20 19.21 1.17
CA GLY A 12 -21.96 20.41 0.80
C GLY A 12 -21.98 20.73 -0.70
N LEU A 13 -20.98 20.30 -1.47
CA LEU A 13 -20.88 20.54 -2.91
C LEU A 13 -21.41 19.36 -3.74
N PRO A 14 -21.84 19.60 -5.00
CA PRO A 14 -22.02 18.53 -5.96
C PRO A 14 -20.73 17.72 -6.13
N ILE A 15 -20.85 16.40 -6.08
CA ILE A 15 -19.71 15.48 -6.10
C ILE A 15 -18.76 15.74 -7.29
N ASP A 16 -19.30 16.08 -8.47
CA ASP A 16 -18.47 16.37 -9.66
C ASP A 16 -17.62 17.63 -9.50
N GLN A 17 -18.16 18.67 -8.86
CA GLN A 17 -17.42 19.92 -8.63
C GLN A 17 -16.33 19.72 -7.58
N PHE A 18 -16.65 19.02 -6.50
CA PHE A 18 -15.66 18.70 -5.47
C PHE A 18 -14.50 17.87 -6.05
N TRP A 19 -14.80 16.83 -6.82
CA TRP A 19 -13.78 15.96 -7.39
C TRP A 19 -13.03 16.56 -8.56
N ALA A 20 -13.59 17.54 -9.27
CA ALA A 20 -12.84 18.31 -10.27
C ALA A 20 -11.65 19.02 -9.61
N GLU A 21 -11.85 19.66 -8.46
CA GLU A 21 -10.80 20.37 -7.73
C GLU A 21 -9.92 19.40 -6.92
N PHE A 22 -10.53 18.59 -6.06
CA PHE A 22 -9.79 17.70 -5.17
C PHE A 22 -9.06 16.59 -5.93
N GLY A 23 -9.72 16.00 -6.92
CA GLY A 23 -9.15 14.93 -7.75
C GLY A 23 -8.01 15.44 -8.62
N ASP A 24 -8.12 16.63 -9.20
CA ASP A 24 -7.03 17.23 -9.97
C ASP A 24 -5.83 17.53 -9.07
N VAL A 25 -6.04 18.12 -7.88
CA VAL A 25 -4.98 18.32 -6.89
C VAL A 25 -4.31 16.99 -6.53
N LEU A 26 -5.08 15.93 -6.26
CA LEU A 26 -4.54 14.61 -5.94
C LEU A 26 -3.67 14.07 -7.07
N LEU A 27 -4.16 14.10 -8.31
CA LEU A 27 -3.43 13.60 -9.47
C LEU A 27 -2.19 14.45 -9.79
N GLN A 28 -2.27 15.77 -9.64
CA GLN A 28 -1.13 16.66 -9.81
C GLN A 28 -0.04 16.36 -8.79
N VAL A 29 -0.41 16.13 -7.53
CA VAL A 29 0.55 15.79 -6.46
C VAL A 29 1.21 14.44 -6.74
N THR A 30 0.43 13.43 -7.11
CA THR A 30 0.96 12.11 -7.49
C THR A 30 1.91 12.23 -8.69
N ARG A 31 1.52 12.97 -9.74
CA ARG A 31 2.37 13.20 -10.92
C ARG A 31 3.66 13.94 -10.57
N LYS A 32 3.57 14.97 -9.71
CA LYS A 32 4.74 15.75 -9.30
C LYS A 32 5.74 14.91 -8.50
N ILE A 33 5.28 13.98 -7.67
CA ILE A 33 6.17 13.04 -6.97
C ILE A 33 6.98 12.24 -8.01
N HIS A 34 6.31 11.65 -9.00
CA HIS A 34 6.97 10.87 -10.06
C HIS A 34 7.87 11.72 -10.97
N SER A 35 7.43 12.92 -11.37
CA SER A 35 8.21 13.79 -12.26
C SER A 35 9.42 14.43 -11.57
N PHE A 36 9.32 14.70 -10.26
CA PHE A 36 10.44 15.22 -9.50
C PHE A 36 11.51 14.13 -9.35
N GLU A 37 11.12 12.87 -9.18
CA GLU A 37 12.05 11.74 -9.25
C GLU A 37 12.79 11.66 -10.60
N THR A 38 12.11 11.91 -11.73
CA THR A 38 12.77 11.93 -13.05
C THR A 38 13.65 13.16 -13.27
N LEU A 39 13.26 14.33 -12.75
CA LEU A 39 14.07 15.54 -12.90
C LEU A 39 15.33 15.49 -12.05
N ASP A 40 15.30 14.91 -10.84
CA ASP A 40 16.51 14.67 -10.05
C ASP A 40 17.46 13.67 -10.70
N GLN A 41 16.98 12.72 -11.50
CA GLN A 41 17.84 11.81 -12.28
C GLN A 41 18.70 12.55 -13.30
N GLU A 42 18.10 13.46 -14.06
CA GLU A 42 18.81 14.27 -15.06
C GLU A 42 19.64 15.38 -14.40
N SER A 43 19.09 15.99 -13.34
CA SER A 43 19.73 17.11 -12.67
C SER A 43 20.80 16.69 -11.68
N THR A 44 20.88 15.47 -11.13
CA THR A 44 22.02 15.09 -10.27
C THR A 44 23.36 15.06 -11.03
N GLN A 45 23.36 14.78 -12.34
CA GLN A 45 24.56 14.93 -13.18
C GLN A 45 24.97 16.39 -13.37
N LEU A 46 24.04 17.33 -13.48
CA LEU A 46 24.29 18.77 -13.73
C LEU A 46 24.36 19.64 -12.45
N MET A 47 23.61 19.31 -11.40
CA MET A 47 23.56 20.02 -10.10
C MET A 47 24.84 19.87 -9.30
N SER A 48 25.60 18.79 -9.51
CA SER A 48 26.94 18.66 -8.92
C SER A 48 27.87 19.82 -9.33
N GLN A 49 27.54 20.57 -10.40
CA GLN A 49 28.28 21.73 -10.87
C GLN A 49 27.68 23.08 -10.45
N PHE A 50 26.46 23.13 -9.88
CA PHE A 50 25.69 24.38 -9.71
C PHE A 50 25.03 24.53 -8.34
N GLU A 51 25.55 23.94 -7.26
CA GLU A 51 25.04 24.20 -5.91
C GLU A 51 25.31 25.66 -5.45
N SER A 52 24.51 26.58 -5.96
CA SER A 52 24.35 27.94 -5.46
C SER A 52 22.91 28.37 -5.69
N GLU A 53 21.99 27.82 -4.90
CA GLU A 53 20.77 28.44 -4.37
C GLU A 53 19.81 27.33 -3.91
N LYS A 54 19.68 27.15 -2.58
CA LYS A 54 18.70 26.23 -1.99
C LYS A 54 17.30 26.78 -2.25
N GLN A 55 16.72 26.47 -3.40
CA GLN A 55 15.27 26.59 -3.60
C GLN A 55 14.58 25.64 -2.63
N ILE A 56 13.67 26.16 -1.81
CA ILE A 56 12.84 25.37 -0.89
C ILE A 56 11.89 24.53 -1.75
N VAL A 57 12.25 23.27 -1.98
CA VAL A 57 11.40 22.33 -2.71
C VAL A 57 10.19 21.97 -1.83
N PRO A 58 8.94 22.17 -2.29
CA PRO A 58 7.75 21.75 -1.53
C PRO A 58 7.73 20.23 -1.31
N ASP A 59 7.40 19.79 -0.09
CA ASP A 59 7.27 18.36 0.23
C ASP A 59 5.92 17.80 -0.24
N TYR A 60 5.84 17.47 -1.52
CA TYR A 60 4.66 16.88 -2.17
C TYR A 60 4.25 15.54 -1.53
N PHE A 61 5.21 14.79 -0.98
CA PHE A 61 4.92 13.52 -0.33
C PHE A 61 4.12 13.72 0.96
N SER A 62 4.56 14.64 1.81
CA SER A 62 3.83 14.99 3.04
C SER A 62 2.43 15.52 2.72
N PHE A 63 2.29 16.28 1.63
CA PHE A 63 0.98 16.76 1.18
C PHE A 63 0.08 15.60 0.70
N ARG A 64 0.61 14.63 -0.06
CA ARG A 64 -0.14 13.41 -0.43
C ARG A 64 -0.65 12.64 0.80
N LEU A 65 0.19 12.47 1.83
CA LEU A 65 -0.23 11.82 3.07
C LEU A 65 -1.39 12.56 3.74
N GLN A 66 -1.41 13.89 3.68
CA GLN A 66 -2.51 14.69 4.19
C GLN A 66 -3.78 14.50 3.35
N LEU A 67 -3.68 14.47 2.03
CA LEU A 67 -4.84 14.19 1.15
C LEU A 67 -5.45 12.81 1.44
N PHE A 68 -4.64 11.78 1.63
CA PHE A 68 -5.14 10.45 2.00
C PHE A 68 -5.81 10.43 3.38
N LYS A 69 -5.30 11.19 4.35
CA LYS A 69 -5.98 11.36 5.65
C LYS A 69 -7.31 12.08 5.50
N LEU A 70 -7.40 13.09 4.64
CA LEU A 70 -8.64 13.80 4.37
C LEU A 70 -9.69 12.87 3.75
N LEU A 71 -9.30 12.01 2.80
CA LEU A 71 -10.19 10.99 2.22
C LEU A 71 -10.83 10.09 3.28
N GLY A 72 -10.13 9.81 4.39
CA GLY A 72 -10.66 9.06 5.52
C GLY A 72 -11.82 9.76 6.27
N GLY A 73 -12.03 11.07 6.06
CA GLY A 73 -13.16 11.81 6.65
C GLY A 73 -14.46 11.71 5.85
N PHE A 74 -14.39 11.34 4.56
CA PHE A 74 -15.55 11.28 3.66
C PHE A 74 -15.47 10.05 2.75
N THR A 75 -15.41 8.88 3.35
CA THR A 75 -15.17 7.61 2.65
C THR A 75 -16.31 7.20 1.71
N ASP A 76 -17.54 7.60 2.00
CA ASP A 76 -18.72 7.40 1.16
C ASP A 76 -18.66 8.21 -0.16
N VAL A 77 -18.13 9.43 -0.09
CA VAL A 77 -17.88 10.28 -1.26
C VAL A 77 -16.69 9.73 -2.09
N ALA A 78 -15.67 9.20 -1.41
CA ALA A 78 -14.53 8.53 -2.03
C ALA A 78 -14.91 7.25 -2.77
N GLU A 79 -15.79 6.42 -2.19
CA GLU A 79 -16.27 5.16 -2.78
C GLU A 79 -16.93 5.39 -4.16
N ARG A 80 -17.64 6.51 -4.33
CA ARG A 80 -18.29 6.88 -5.61
C ARG A 80 -17.32 7.30 -6.70
N ARG A 81 -16.04 7.47 -6.40
CA ARG A 81 -14.97 7.91 -7.33
C ARG A 81 -13.75 6.99 -7.31
N THR A 82 -13.97 5.70 -7.06
CA THR A 82 -12.94 4.65 -7.15
C THR A 82 -12.21 4.62 -8.51
N LYS A 83 -12.83 5.08 -9.60
CA LYS A 83 -12.15 5.25 -10.90
C LYS A 83 -10.90 6.14 -10.86
N ILE A 84 -10.86 7.12 -9.95
CA ILE A 84 -9.71 8.02 -9.74
C ILE A 84 -8.75 7.40 -8.71
N LEU A 85 -9.28 6.81 -7.64
CA LEU A 85 -8.48 6.31 -6.51
C LEU A 85 -7.79 4.97 -6.79
N SER A 86 -8.43 4.06 -7.53
CA SER A 86 -7.90 2.74 -7.83
C SER A 86 -6.60 2.78 -8.63
N PRO A 87 -6.48 3.58 -9.72
CA PRO A 87 -5.19 3.76 -10.39
C PRO A 87 -4.12 4.30 -9.45
N VAL A 88 -4.45 5.29 -8.59
CA VAL A 88 -3.48 5.85 -7.63
C VAL A 88 -2.96 4.79 -6.67
N LEU A 89 -3.82 3.87 -6.19
CA LEU A 89 -3.41 2.76 -5.34
C LEU A 89 -2.47 1.79 -6.09
N ILE A 90 -2.82 1.45 -7.32
CA ILE A 90 -2.07 0.50 -8.15
C ILE A 90 -0.69 1.06 -8.50
N ASP A 91 -0.63 2.33 -8.92
CA ASP A 91 0.62 3.02 -9.25
C ASP A 91 1.49 3.15 -8.00
N LEU A 92 0.91 3.53 -6.85
CA LEU A 92 1.62 3.59 -5.57
C LEU A 92 2.22 2.23 -5.17
N TYR A 93 1.50 1.13 -5.42
CA TYR A 93 2.00 -0.21 -5.11
C TYR A 93 3.10 -0.65 -6.09
N ARG A 94 2.84 -0.58 -7.40
CA ARG A 94 3.75 -1.11 -8.43
C ARG A 94 4.97 -0.24 -8.66
N ASP A 95 4.80 1.08 -8.71
CA ASP A 95 5.89 2.01 -9.06
C ASP A 95 6.68 2.48 -7.84
N GLU A 96 6.09 2.55 -6.65
CA GLU A 96 6.78 3.06 -5.46
C GLU A 96 7.09 1.96 -4.42
N PHE A 97 6.16 1.04 -4.14
CA PHE A 97 6.34 0.06 -3.06
C PHE A 97 7.15 -1.17 -3.49
N GLN A 98 6.83 -1.83 -4.61
CA GLN A 98 7.55 -3.03 -5.04
C GLN A 98 9.07 -2.79 -5.28
N PRO A 99 9.51 -1.68 -5.91
CA PRO A 99 10.94 -1.39 -6.05
C PRO A 99 11.65 -1.18 -4.70
N SER A 100 10.97 -0.59 -3.71
CA SER A 100 11.49 -0.46 -2.34
C SER A 100 11.67 -1.81 -1.64
N ASP A 101 10.71 -2.71 -1.84
CA ASP A 101 10.70 -3.98 -1.14
C ASP A 101 11.82 -4.88 -1.68
N ASN A 102 11.93 -4.98 -3.00
CA ASN A 102 12.98 -5.77 -3.66
C ASN A 102 14.39 -5.23 -3.40
N SER A 103 14.57 -3.91 -3.31
CA SER A 103 15.88 -3.31 -3.00
C SER A 103 16.30 -3.58 -1.55
N SER A 104 15.36 -3.56 -0.61
CA SER A 104 15.62 -3.85 0.80
C SER A 104 15.98 -5.33 1.01
N GLN A 105 15.25 -6.24 0.39
CA GLN A 105 15.52 -7.70 0.45
C GLN A 105 16.93 -8.05 -0.04
N ARG A 106 17.43 -7.37 -1.09
CA ARG A 106 18.80 -7.60 -1.62
C ARG A 106 19.92 -7.10 -0.71
N THR A 107 19.66 -6.13 0.18
CA THR A 107 20.71 -5.58 1.06
C THR A 107 20.87 -6.32 2.38
N GLU A 108 19.91 -7.16 2.77
CA GLU A 108 19.97 -7.90 4.04
C GLU A 108 20.80 -9.19 3.96
N ASP A 109 21.12 -9.69 2.77
CA ASP A 109 21.85 -10.96 2.56
C ASP A 109 23.38 -10.86 2.40
N LEU A 110 23.97 -9.65 2.38
CA LEU A 110 25.39 -9.48 2.05
C LEU A 110 26.35 -9.29 3.23
N THR A 111 25.91 -9.43 4.48
CA THR A 111 26.81 -9.48 5.65
C THR A 111 26.89 -10.86 6.30
N SER A 112 27.12 -11.91 5.50
CA SER A 112 27.62 -13.20 5.99
C SER A 112 28.43 -13.95 4.93
N ASN A 113 29.67 -13.49 4.76
CA ASN A 113 30.90 -14.26 4.52
C ASN A 113 30.78 -15.65 3.85
N ARG A 114 31.16 -15.76 2.56
CA ARG A 114 32.02 -16.85 2.04
C ARG A 114 32.52 -16.57 0.61
N ASN A 115 33.84 -16.58 0.46
CA ASN A 115 34.56 -16.69 -0.81
C ASN A 115 34.09 -17.91 -1.63
N VAL A 116 33.98 -17.76 -2.96
CA VAL A 116 34.76 -18.48 -4.00
C VAL A 116 34.25 -18.05 -5.39
N GLU A 117 35.20 -18.03 -6.31
CA GLU A 117 35.25 -17.46 -7.66
C GLU A 117 34.35 -18.09 -8.74
N GLU A 118 34.19 -17.27 -9.80
CA GLU A 118 33.99 -17.59 -11.22
C GLU A 118 32.58 -17.84 -11.81
N ALA A 119 32.24 -16.89 -12.69
CA ALA A 119 31.10 -16.76 -13.62
C ALA A 119 31.24 -17.75 -14.83
N PRO A 120 30.39 -17.78 -15.90
CA PRO A 120 29.56 -16.66 -16.37
C PRO A 120 28.20 -16.97 -17.06
N GLU A 121 27.51 -15.86 -17.35
CA GLU A 121 26.58 -15.61 -18.46
C GLU A 121 25.16 -16.22 -18.41
N SER A 122 24.20 -15.39 -18.01
CA SER A 122 22.96 -15.22 -18.78
C SER A 122 22.35 -13.83 -18.55
N VAL A 123 22.36 -13.04 -19.63
CA VAL A 123 21.55 -11.85 -19.93
C VAL A 123 21.35 -10.81 -18.82
N GLU A 124 22.21 -9.80 -18.87
CA GLU A 124 22.00 -8.48 -18.27
C GLU A 124 20.72 -7.86 -18.84
N ALA A 125 19.59 -8.05 -18.13
CA ALA A 125 18.52 -7.07 -18.20
C ALA A 125 19.04 -5.81 -17.50
N GLU A 126 19.25 -4.74 -18.26
CA GLU A 126 19.52 -3.39 -17.77
C GLU A 126 18.49 -3.02 -16.69
N ASN A 127 18.82 -3.28 -15.44
CA ASN A 127 17.99 -2.93 -14.30
C ASN A 127 18.21 -1.44 -14.04
N VAL A 128 17.46 -0.61 -14.79
CA VAL A 128 17.29 0.81 -14.47
C VAL A 128 16.56 0.89 -13.13
N GLN A 129 17.32 0.78 -12.04
CA GLN A 129 16.83 1.06 -10.70
C GLN A 129 16.45 2.53 -10.67
N LYS A 130 15.15 2.83 -10.74
CA LYS A 130 14.63 4.19 -10.56
C LYS A 130 15.14 4.69 -9.20
N PRO A 131 15.95 5.77 -9.12
CA PRO A 131 16.40 6.31 -7.85
C PRO A 131 15.19 6.85 -7.09
N GLN A 132 14.91 6.18 -5.98
CA GLN A 132 13.76 6.44 -5.16
C GLN A 132 14.09 7.55 -4.15
N ARG A 133 13.35 8.67 -4.19
CA ARG A 133 13.61 9.80 -3.27
C ARG A 133 13.04 9.57 -1.87
N TYR A 134 12.00 8.74 -1.75
CA TYR A 134 11.32 8.48 -0.49
C TYR A 134 11.55 7.05 -0.03
N GLY A 135 12.18 6.86 1.13
CA GLY A 135 12.46 5.51 1.64
C GLY A 135 11.20 4.70 1.94
N ARG A 136 11.34 3.36 1.90
CA ARG A 136 10.29 2.34 2.13
C ARG A 136 9.24 2.74 3.16
N LYS A 137 9.66 3.13 4.38
CA LYS A 137 8.78 3.54 5.48
C LYS A 137 7.78 4.64 5.11
N ARG A 138 8.17 5.60 4.27
CA ARG A 138 7.29 6.68 3.82
C ARG A 138 6.25 6.11 2.86
N THR A 139 6.67 5.34 1.87
CA THR A 139 5.79 4.69 0.87
C THR A 139 4.80 3.73 1.54
N SER A 140 5.28 2.88 2.44
CA SER A 140 4.43 2.01 3.27
C SER A 140 3.36 2.78 4.01
N LYS A 141 3.71 3.94 4.59
CA LYS A 141 2.75 4.80 5.28
C LYS A 141 1.71 5.42 4.34
N ALA A 142 2.11 5.80 3.13
CA ALA A 142 1.18 6.29 2.12
C ALA A 142 0.20 5.19 1.71
N LEU A 143 0.71 3.98 1.49
CA LEU A 143 -0.07 2.81 1.11
C LEU A 143 -1.03 2.40 2.23
N GLN A 144 -0.55 2.33 3.46
CA GLN A 144 -1.36 2.07 4.66
C GLN A 144 -2.52 3.06 4.80
N LEU A 145 -2.29 4.37 4.63
CA LEU A 145 -3.35 5.38 4.72
C LEU A 145 -4.42 5.17 3.63
N LEU A 146 -3.99 4.89 2.41
CA LEU A 146 -4.92 4.67 1.30
C LEU A 146 -5.70 3.35 1.48
N LEU A 147 -5.04 2.27 1.89
CA LEU A 147 -5.69 1.01 2.24
C LEU A 147 -6.73 1.19 3.34
N ASN A 148 -6.43 1.95 4.39
CA ASN A 148 -7.40 2.23 5.45
C ASN A 148 -8.66 2.97 4.94
N VAL A 149 -8.54 3.80 3.90
CA VAL A 149 -9.71 4.41 3.24
C VAL A 149 -10.52 3.34 2.50
N PHE A 150 -9.87 2.46 1.75
CA PHE A 150 -10.53 1.37 1.02
C PHE A 150 -11.19 0.36 1.95
N ALA A 151 -10.61 0.09 3.11
CA ALA A 151 -11.19 -0.79 4.13
C ALA A 151 -12.53 -0.27 4.69
N GLN A 152 -12.77 1.04 4.62
CA GLN A 152 -13.99 1.68 5.11
C GLN A 152 -15.10 1.75 4.05
N PHE A 153 -14.84 1.35 2.80
CA PHE A 153 -15.87 1.32 1.76
C PHE A 153 -16.98 0.32 2.10
N SER A 154 -18.21 0.68 1.74
CA SER A 154 -19.39 -0.15 2.01
C SER A 154 -19.35 -1.47 1.25
N SER A 155 -18.82 -1.45 0.03
CA SER A 155 -18.65 -2.62 -0.82
C SER A 155 -17.31 -2.60 -1.57
N ALA A 156 -16.39 -3.46 -1.13
CA ALA A 156 -15.11 -3.67 -1.83
C ALA A 156 -15.28 -4.19 -3.27
N LYS A 157 -16.38 -4.91 -3.53
CA LYS A 157 -16.70 -5.47 -4.86
C LYS A 157 -17.09 -4.42 -5.90
N SER A 158 -17.48 -3.22 -5.48
CA SER A 158 -17.83 -2.12 -6.38
C SER A 158 -16.65 -1.22 -6.75
N VAL A 159 -15.45 -1.55 -6.26
CA VAL A 159 -14.23 -0.79 -6.54
C VAL A 159 -13.83 -0.99 -8.01
N PHE A 160 -13.42 0.10 -8.66
CA PHE A 160 -12.89 0.03 -10.02
C PHE A 160 -11.57 -0.78 -10.05
N ARG A 161 -11.39 -1.68 -11.02
CA ARG A 161 -10.24 -2.61 -11.09
C ARG A 161 -10.08 -3.49 -9.83
N GLU A 162 -11.20 -3.96 -9.29
CA GLU A 162 -11.25 -4.82 -8.11
C GLU A 162 -10.28 -6.01 -8.20
N SER A 163 -10.20 -6.70 -9.34
CA SER A 163 -9.41 -7.92 -9.44
C SER A 163 -7.91 -7.66 -9.28
N GLU A 164 -7.39 -6.58 -9.87
CA GLU A 164 -5.99 -6.16 -9.68
C GLU A 164 -5.73 -5.67 -8.24
N ILE A 165 -6.71 -5.00 -7.63
CA ILE A 165 -6.57 -4.52 -6.24
C ILE A 165 -6.60 -5.70 -5.26
N ARG A 166 -7.38 -6.73 -5.54
CA ARG A 166 -7.43 -7.96 -4.75
C ARG A 166 -6.10 -8.70 -4.80
N GLU A 167 -5.49 -8.83 -5.98
CA GLU A 167 -4.13 -9.38 -6.13
C GLU A 167 -3.13 -8.58 -5.27
N ILE A 168 -3.22 -7.24 -5.30
CA ILE A 168 -2.38 -6.39 -4.45
C ILE A 168 -2.63 -6.65 -2.96
N TYR A 169 -3.89 -6.85 -2.52
CA TYR A 169 -4.17 -7.20 -1.13
C TYR A 169 -3.56 -8.52 -0.72
N GLU A 170 -3.63 -9.54 -1.58
CA GLU A 170 -3.00 -10.85 -1.35
C GLU A 170 -1.48 -10.69 -1.26
N GLU A 171 -0.83 -10.00 -2.21
CA GLU A 171 0.61 -9.74 -2.15
C GLU A 171 1.04 -8.94 -0.90
N LEU A 172 0.21 -8.00 -0.45
CA LEU A 172 0.46 -7.24 0.77
C LEU A 172 0.27 -8.05 2.05
N LEU A 173 -0.57 -9.09 2.03
CA LEU A 173 -0.70 -10.02 3.17
C LEU A 173 0.57 -10.86 3.37
N LEU A 174 1.33 -11.11 2.30
CA LEU A 174 2.65 -11.77 2.36
C LEU A 174 3.78 -10.81 2.77
N SER A 175 3.51 -9.51 2.87
CA SER A 175 4.55 -8.52 3.20
C SER A 175 5.00 -8.61 4.66
N SER A 176 6.25 -8.24 4.93
CA SER A 176 6.85 -8.32 6.27
C SER A 176 6.40 -7.20 7.24
N GLU A 177 5.63 -6.21 6.77
CA GLU A 177 5.24 -5.06 7.60
C GLU A 177 3.85 -5.29 8.25
N PRO A 178 3.77 -5.47 9.58
CA PRO A 178 2.52 -5.85 10.25
C PRO A 178 1.43 -4.77 10.15
N GLU A 179 1.84 -3.50 10.09
CA GLU A 179 0.91 -2.38 9.89
C GLU A 179 0.23 -2.39 8.52
N LEU A 180 0.97 -2.81 7.49
CA LEU A 180 0.51 -2.91 6.11
C LEU A 180 -0.35 -4.17 5.93
N GLN A 181 0.11 -5.28 6.50
CA GLN A 181 -0.61 -6.56 6.55
C GLN A 181 -1.97 -6.40 7.23
N LYS A 182 -2.04 -5.67 8.36
CA LYS A 182 -3.30 -5.37 9.05
C LYS A 182 -4.24 -4.51 8.20
N ALA A 183 -3.71 -3.51 7.50
CA ALA A 183 -4.52 -2.67 6.62
C ALA A 183 -5.08 -3.46 5.42
N ALA A 184 -4.26 -4.32 4.80
CA ALA A 184 -4.68 -5.23 3.74
C ALA A 184 -5.73 -6.23 4.22
N LEU A 185 -5.52 -6.83 5.39
CA LEU A 185 -6.47 -7.75 6.02
C LEU A 185 -7.84 -7.09 6.26
N ASN A 186 -7.86 -5.85 6.76
CA ASN A 186 -9.10 -5.08 6.91
C ASN A 186 -9.81 -4.85 5.56
N CYS A 187 -9.06 -4.63 4.48
CA CYS A 187 -9.61 -4.55 3.13
C CYS A 187 -10.17 -5.89 2.66
N VAL A 188 -9.55 -7.01 3.01
CA VAL A 188 -10.08 -8.35 2.67
C VAL A 188 -11.37 -8.64 3.45
N PHE A 189 -11.46 -8.25 4.72
CA PHE A 189 -12.69 -8.41 5.51
C PHE A 189 -13.85 -7.55 5.00
N SER A 190 -13.60 -6.42 4.33
CA SER A 190 -14.67 -5.60 3.76
C SER A 190 -15.41 -6.27 2.60
N TYR A 191 -14.87 -7.37 2.03
CA TYR A 191 -15.61 -8.24 1.08
C TYR A 191 -16.70 -9.11 1.74
N ARG A 192 -16.72 -9.18 3.09
CA ARG A 192 -17.70 -9.92 3.89
C ARG A 192 -17.88 -11.38 3.46
N PHE A 193 -16.77 -12.07 3.22
CA PHE A 193 -16.80 -13.49 2.91
C PHE A 193 -17.30 -14.29 4.12
N LYS A 194 -18.22 -15.23 3.86
CA LYS A 194 -18.83 -16.08 4.91
C LYS A 194 -17.79 -16.93 5.64
N PHE A 195 -16.78 -17.39 4.92
CA PHE A 195 -15.69 -18.22 5.44
C PHE A 195 -14.66 -17.46 6.27
N LEU A 196 -14.52 -16.15 6.11
CA LEU A 196 -13.54 -15.32 6.82
C LEU A 196 -14.13 -14.60 8.04
N THR A 197 -15.40 -14.21 7.97
CA THR A 197 -16.05 -13.39 9.01
C THR A 197 -15.91 -13.96 10.44
N PRO A 198 -16.06 -15.29 10.67
CA PRO A 198 -15.94 -15.88 12.01
C PRO A 198 -14.51 -15.83 12.59
N TYR A 199 -13.49 -15.83 11.73
CA TYR A 199 -12.08 -15.96 12.13
C TYR A 199 -11.35 -14.62 12.21
N ARG A 200 -12.10 -13.51 12.12
CA ARG A 200 -11.52 -12.17 12.09
C ARG A 200 -10.55 -11.89 13.25
N GLU A 201 -10.96 -12.22 14.47
CA GLU A 201 -10.11 -12.02 15.65
C GLU A 201 -8.87 -12.91 15.62
N ASN A 202 -8.97 -14.14 15.09
CA ASN A 202 -7.83 -15.04 14.95
C ASN A 202 -6.80 -14.45 13.97
N PHE A 203 -7.22 -13.98 12.80
CA PHE A 203 -6.30 -13.34 11.86
C PHE A 203 -5.69 -12.04 12.41
N GLU A 204 -6.46 -11.23 13.14
CA GLU A 204 -5.90 -10.03 13.80
C GLU A 204 -4.87 -10.39 14.89
N ASN A 205 -5.06 -11.49 15.61
CA ASN A 205 -4.10 -12.01 16.60
C ASN A 205 -2.88 -12.69 15.96
N ILE A 206 -3.02 -13.29 14.77
CA ILE A 206 -1.91 -13.87 13.99
C ILE A 206 -0.99 -12.75 13.48
N ILE A 207 -1.53 -11.62 13.03
CA ILE A 207 -0.71 -10.48 12.60
C ILE A 207 0.01 -9.79 13.77
N ASP A 208 -0.55 -9.87 14.99
CA ASP A 208 0.09 -9.30 16.18
C ASP A 208 1.24 -10.21 16.66
N GLU A 209 2.49 -9.81 16.42
CA GLU A 209 3.71 -10.54 16.83
C GLU A 209 3.69 -11.02 18.29
N LYS A 210 3.04 -10.27 19.18
CA LYS A 210 2.96 -10.61 20.61
C LYS A 210 2.05 -11.79 20.89
N LYS A 211 0.99 -11.94 20.08
CA LYS A 211 -0.03 -12.98 20.23
C LYS A 211 0.12 -14.11 19.23
N PHE A 212 0.95 -13.93 18.20
CA PHE A 212 1.16 -14.89 17.13
C PHE A 212 1.41 -16.32 17.62
N ARG A 213 2.32 -16.50 18.59
CA ARG A 213 2.65 -17.84 19.13
C ARG A 213 1.48 -18.46 19.88
N ASP A 214 0.78 -17.67 20.67
CA ASP A 214 -0.36 -18.14 21.46
C ASP A 214 -1.55 -18.47 20.54
N GLU A 215 -1.74 -17.67 19.50
CA GLU A 215 -2.80 -17.86 18.51
C GLU A 215 -2.50 -19.04 17.59
N LEU A 216 -1.25 -19.28 17.17
CA LEU A 216 -0.86 -20.47 16.41
C LEU A 216 -1.19 -21.79 17.14
N VAL A 217 -1.04 -21.80 18.46
CA VAL A 217 -1.37 -22.98 19.28
C VAL A 217 -2.89 -23.12 19.48
N ARG A 218 -3.64 -22.01 19.45
CA ARG A 218 -5.10 -21.98 19.61
C ARG A 218 -5.85 -22.24 18.30
N PHE A 219 -5.30 -21.75 17.20
CA PHE A 219 -5.86 -21.82 15.86
C PHE A 219 -5.38 -23.11 15.17
N THR A 220 -5.72 -24.25 15.77
CA THR A 220 -5.39 -25.56 15.21
C THR A 220 -6.36 -25.92 14.09
N ILE A 221 -5.81 -26.13 12.89
CA ILE A 221 -6.54 -26.56 11.69
C ILE A 221 -6.45 -28.10 11.58
N ASP A 222 -6.72 -28.81 12.67
CA ASP A 222 -6.56 -30.26 12.75
C ASP A 222 -7.92 -30.97 12.66
N GLU A 223 -8.01 -32.12 11.97
CA GLU A 223 -9.29 -32.81 11.68
C GLU A 223 -10.09 -33.17 12.94
N GLN A 224 -9.43 -33.33 14.08
CA GLN A 224 -10.04 -33.83 15.32
C GLN A 224 -10.42 -32.73 16.31
N ASN A 225 -9.88 -31.51 16.17
CA ASN A 225 -10.05 -30.40 17.12
C ASN A 225 -10.02 -29.04 16.40
N SER A 226 -10.63 -28.95 15.22
CA SER A 226 -10.59 -27.74 14.43
C SER A 226 -11.54 -26.68 14.95
N VAL A 227 -10.99 -25.49 15.19
CA VAL A 227 -11.78 -24.26 15.34
C VAL A 227 -12.39 -23.85 14.00
N VAL A 228 -11.87 -24.38 12.88
CA VAL A 228 -12.26 -24.04 11.52
C VAL A 228 -13.23 -25.07 10.93
N GLU A 229 -14.38 -24.59 10.45
CA GLU A 229 -15.36 -25.43 9.75
C GLU A 229 -14.74 -26.03 8.48
N GLU A 230 -14.98 -27.32 8.21
CA GLU A 230 -14.38 -28.03 7.06
C GLU A 230 -14.66 -27.36 5.71
N GLU A 231 -15.84 -26.77 5.56
CA GLU A 231 -16.25 -26.03 4.35
C GLU A 231 -15.42 -24.76 4.12
N HIS A 232 -14.91 -24.14 5.20
CA HIS A 232 -14.13 -22.92 5.13
C HIS A 232 -12.62 -23.19 4.95
N ARG A 233 -12.13 -24.40 5.22
CA ARG A 233 -10.68 -24.71 5.18
C ARG A 233 -10.06 -24.48 3.81
N LEU A 234 -10.73 -24.92 2.73
CA LEU A 234 -10.20 -24.81 1.37
C LEU A 234 -10.04 -23.35 0.94
N GLU A 235 -10.94 -22.47 1.38
CA GLU A 235 -10.93 -21.04 1.04
C GLU A 235 -10.08 -20.20 2.01
N LEU A 236 -9.84 -20.69 3.23
CA LEU A 236 -8.99 -20.03 4.25
C LEU A 236 -7.49 -20.27 4.05
N MET A 237 -7.10 -21.44 3.53
CA MET A 237 -5.69 -21.83 3.42
C MET A 237 -4.83 -20.84 2.61
N PRO A 238 -5.28 -20.27 1.48
CA PRO A 238 -4.50 -19.27 0.73
C PRO A 238 -4.22 -17.98 1.50
N PHE A 239 -4.97 -17.69 2.56
CA PHE A 239 -4.76 -16.49 3.41
C PHE A 239 -3.86 -16.77 4.62
N LEU A 240 -3.52 -18.03 4.89
CA LEU A 240 -2.71 -18.47 6.04
C LEU A 240 -1.29 -18.92 5.65
N MET A 241 -1.07 -19.32 4.40
CA MET A 241 0.23 -19.71 3.85
C MET A 241 0.94 -18.52 3.22
#